data_AF-A0A921B7B3-F1
#
_entry.id   AF-A0A921B7B3-F1
#
_cell.length_a   1.000
_cell.length_b   1.000
_cell.length_c   1.000
_cell.angle_alpha   90.00
_cell.angle_beta   90.00
_cell.angle_gamma   90.00
#
_symmetry.space_group_name_H-M   'P 1'
#
loop_
_entity.id
_entity.type
_entity.pdbx_description
1 polymer ?
#
loop_
_entity_poly.entity_id
_entity_poly.type
_entity_poly.pdbx_seq_one_letter_code
_entity_poly.pdbx_strand_id
1 'polypeptide(L)'
;MAIDKFLVEASHIMMFARSIGDDNPVYYDEDHKSESGSEGIIAPPTFAQSSAQFDPDYFLRPKTGGVGWFGSGKEPTGLKPSGSGGGGGGEPQLDYMPNNTLNITYL
;
A
#
# COMPACT_ATOMS: atom_id res chain seq x y z
N MET A 1 6.31 5.94 -8.93
CA MET A 1 5.71 6.26 -10.26
C MET A 1 4.60 5.25 -10.53
N ALA A 2 3.65 5.55 -11.43
CA ALA A 2 2.76 4.49 -11.92
C ALA A 2 3.60 3.48 -12.71
N ILE A 3 3.48 2.21 -12.36
CA ILE A 3 4.13 1.12 -13.12
C ILE A 3 3.51 1.02 -14.52
N ASP A 4 4.33 0.70 -15.53
CA ASP A 4 3.89 0.62 -16.93
C ASP A 4 2.74 -0.38 -17.15
N LYS A 5 2.68 -1.44 -16.33
CA LYS A 5 1.63 -2.45 -16.42
C LYS A 5 1.27 -3.00 -15.04
N PHE A 6 0.02 -2.77 -14.63
CA PHE A 6 -0.57 -3.36 -13.44
C PHE A 6 -1.52 -4.49 -13.84
N LEU A 7 -1.06 -5.72 -13.65
CA LEU A 7 -1.86 -6.92 -13.93
C LEU A 7 -2.88 -7.11 -12.80
N VAL A 8 -4.16 -7.12 -13.17
CA VAL A 8 -5.28 -7.32 -12.26
C VAL A 8 -5.81 -8.73 -12.49
N GLU A 9 -5.67 -9.57 -11.46
CA GLU A 9 -6.05 -10.99 -11.50
C GLU A 9 -7.01 -11.29 -10.34
N ALA A 10 -8.01 -12.13 -10.57
CA ALA A 10 -9.02 -12.50 -9.56
C ALA A 10 -8.40 -13.04 -8.26
N SER A 11 -7.32 -13.81 -8.37
CA SER A 11 -6.60 -14.34 -7.21
C SER A 11 -5.98 -13.25 -6.35
N HIS A 12 -5.40 -12.21 -6.95
CA HIS A 12 -4.84 -11.06 -6.22
C HIS A 12 -5.93 -10.20 -5.59
N ILE A 13 -7.06 -10.02 -6.28
CA ILE A 13 -8.23 -9.34 -5.74
C ILE A 13 -8.72 -10.05 -4.46
N MET A 14 -8.92 -11.36 -4.53
CA MET A 14 -9.33 -12.17 -3.37
C MET A 14 -8.32 -12.10 -2.22
N MET A 15 -7.02 -12.20 -2.52
CA MET A 15 -5.96 -12.08 -1.50
C MET A 15 -5.99 -10.70 -0.84
N PHE A 16 -6.17 -9.63 -1.62
CA PHE A 16 -6.23 -8.28 -1.11
C PHE A 16 -7.46 -8.07 -0.21
N ALA A 17 -8.65 -8.46 -0.66
CA ALA A 17 -9.89 -8.36 0.13
C ALA A 17 -9.74 -9.06 1.49
N ARG A 18 -9.20 -10.29 1.50
CA ARG A 18 -8.90 -11.02 2.74
C ARG A 18 -7.87 -10.32 3.62
N SER A 19 -6.85 -9.69 3.05
CA SER A 19 -5.80 -9.00 3.82
C SER A 19 -6.32 -7.78 4.57
N ILE A 20 -7.39 -7.15 4.08
CA ILE A 20 -8.04 -5.99 4.72
C ILE A 20 -9.30 -6.39 5.50
N GLY A 21 -9.65 -7.67 5.54
CA GLY A 21 -10.83 -8.18 6.24
C GLY A 21 -12.16 -7.85 5.58
N ASP A 22 -12.17 -7.60 4.26
CA ASP A 22 -13.39 -7.36 3.48
C ASP A 22 -13.87 -8.68 2.88
N ASP A 23 -15.04 -9.15 3.31
CA ASP A 23 -15.64 -10.43 2.96
C ASP A 23 -16.76 -10.29 1.92
N ASN A 24 -16.86 -9.15 1.22
CA ASN A 24 -17.86 -8.96 0.20
C ASN A 24 -17.69 -9.96 -0.97
N PRO A 25 -18.73 -10.78 -1.30
CA PRO A 25 -18.64 -11.81 -2.34
C PRO A 25 -18.30 -11.28 -3.73
N VAL A 26 -18.55 -10.00 -4.04
CA VAL A 26 -18.19 -9.38 -5.33
C VAL A 26 -16.69 -9.45 -5.66
N TYR A 27 -15.84 -9.77 -4.66
CA TYR A 27 -14.38 -9.87 -4.82
C TYR A 27 -13.87 -11.30 -5.02
N TYR A 28 -14.70 -12.33 -4.93
CA TYR A 28 -14.24 -13.72 -5.03
C TYR A 28 -15.26 -14.74 -5.56
N ASP A 29 -16.55 -14.41 -5.61
CA ASP A 29 -17.60 -15.28 -6.12
C ASP A 29 -18.00 -14.84 -7.53
N GLU A 30 -17.60 -15.62 -8.55
CA GLU A 30 -17.86 -15.33 -9.96
C GLU A 30 -19.35 -15.38 -10.33
N ASP A 31 -20.14 -16.16 -9.58
CA ASP A 31 -21.57 -16.33 -9.80
C ASP A 31 -22.40 -15.28 -9.05
N HIS A 32 -21.77 -14.51 -8.16
CA HIS A 32 -22.44 -13.47 -7.39
C HIS A 32 -22.86 -12.30 -8.26
N LYS A 33 -24.16 -11.98 -8.25
CA LYS A 33 -24.73 -10.86 -9.00
C LYS A 33 -24.66 -9.60 -8.16
N SER A 34 -23.75 -8.68 -8.52
CA SER A 34 -23.71 -7.38 -7.87
C SER A 34 -25.00 -6.58 -8.15
N GLU A 35 -25.49 -5.87 -7.14
CA GLU A 35 -26.63 -4.96 -7.29
C GLU A 35 -26.32 -3.78 -8.24
N SER A 36 -25.03 -3.44 -8.37
CA SER A 36 -24.55 -2.38 -9.24
C SER A 36 -24.48 -2.78 -10.72
N GLY A 37 -24.76 -4.04 -11.07
CA GLY A 37 -24.71 -4.55 -12.43
C GLY A 37 -23.29 -4.80 -12.96
N SER A 38 -22.29 -4.81 -12.08
CA SER A 38 -20.94 -5.27 -12.43
C SER A 38 -20.93 -6.78 -12.66
N GLU A 39 -20.29 -7.22 -13.74
CA GLU A 39 -20.13 -8.62 -14.11
C GLU A 39 -18.76 -9.15 -13.68
N GLY A 40 -18.72 -10.39 -13.17
CA GLY A 40 -17.51 -11.06 -12.71
C GLY A 40 -16.91 -10.48 -11.42
N ILE A 41 -15.69 -10.91 -11.10
CA ILE A 41 -14.94 -10.43 -9.94
C ILE A 41 -14.41 -9.02 -10.21
N ILE A 42 -14.76 -8.08 -9.34
CA ILE A 42 -14.28 -6.70 -9.40
C ILE A 42 -13.20 -6.44 -8.35
N ALA A 43 -12.32 -5.48 -8.60
CA ALA A 43 -11.32 -5.09 -7.62
C ALA A 43 -11.93 -4.15 -6.55
N PRO A 44 -11.61 -4.31 -5.25
CA PRO A 44 -11.92 -3.30 -4.24
C PRO A 44 -11.43 -1.90 -4.68
N PRO A 45 -12.14 -0.80 -4.36
CA PRO A 45 -11.74 0.54 -4.77
C PRO A 45 -10.31 0.93 -4.37
N THR A 46 -9.79 0.35 -3.28
CA THR A 46 -8.42 0.57 -2.78
C THR A 46 -7.39 -0.40 -3.32
N PHE A 47 -7.77 -1.39 -4.14
CA PHE A 47 -6.86 -2.42 -4.69
C PHE A 47 -5.69 -1.82 -5.49
N ALA A 48 -5.91 -0.68 -6.15
CA ALA A 48 -4.86 0.03 -6.89
C ALA A 48 -3.64 0.39 -6.00
N GLN A 49 -3.80 0.49 -4.67
CA GLN A 49 -2.69 0.69 -3.75
C GLN A 49 -1.69 -0.47 -3.73
N SER A 50 -2.13 -1.70 -4.08
CA SER A 50 -1.23 -2.85 -4.20
C SER A 50 -0.20 -2.70 -5.33
N SER A 51 -0.44 -1.80 -6.30
CA SER A 51 0.53 -1.47 -7.36
C SER A 51 1.87 -0.97 -6.82
N ALA A 52 1.88 -0.41 -5.61
CA ALA A 52 3.08 -0.02 -4.87
C ALA A 52 4.11 -1.16 -4.74
N GLN A 53 3.67 -2.42 -4.72
CA GLN A 53 4.56 -3.58 -4.62
C GLN A 53 5.33 -3.86 -5.92
N PHE A 54 4.91 -3.28 -7.04
CA PHE A 54 5.58 -3.43 -8.34
C PHE A 54 6.63 -2.35 -8.59
N ASP A 55 6.47 -1.15 -7.99
CA ASP A 55 7.49 -0.10 -8.03
C ASP A 55 8.71 -0.52 -7.18
N PRO A 56 9.90 -0.73 -7.79
CA PRO A 56 11.10 -1.18 -7.08
C PRO A 56 11.66 -0.09 -6.16
N ASP A 57 11.27 1.17 -6.33
CA ASP A 57 11.75 2.33 -5.58
C ASP A 57 10.72 2.83 -4.57
N TYR A 58 9.52 2.23 -4.52
CA TYR A 58 8.49 2.61 -3.54
C TYR A 58 9.04 2.55 -2.10
N PHE A 59 8.95 3.67 -1.39
CA PHE A 59 9.58 3.84 -0.08
C PHE A 59 8.95 2.93 0.99
N LEU A 60 7.68 2.56 0.82
CA LEU A 60 7.01 1.56 1.66
C LEU A 60 7.04 0.13 1.09
N ARG A 61 8.04 -0.21 0.27
CA ARG A 61 8.29 -1.60 -0.12
C ARG A 61 9.50 -2.15 0.63
N PRO A 62 9.40 -3.32 1.31
CA PRO A 62 10.56 -4.01 1.86
C PRO A 62 11.63 -4.21 0.79
N LYS A 63 12.85 -3.77 1.07
CA LYS A 63 13.99 -3.91 0.17
C LYS A 63 14.85 -5.09 0.64
N THR A 64 15.32 -5.88 -0.31
CA THR A 64 16.30 -6.93 -0.03
C THR A 64 17.67 -6.31 0.26
N GLY A 65 18.53 -6.97 1.04
CA GLY A 65 19.89 -6.49 1.34
C GLY A 65 20.08 -5.81 2.70
N GLY A 66 19.14 -5.98 3.65
CA GLY A 66 19.36 -5.60 5.05
C GLY A 66 19.18 -4.11 5.36
N VAL A 67 18.72 -3.32 4.40
CA VAL A 67 18.22 -1.96 4.65
C VAL A 67 16.94 -2.06 5.49
N GLY A 68 17.07 -1.81 6.80
CA GLY A 68 15.98 -1.96 7.77
C GLY A 68 14.66 -1.33 7.30
N TRP A 69 13.56 -2.04 7.55
CA TRP A 69 12.24 -1.75 6.99
C TRP A 69 11.34 -1.07 8.04
N PHE A 70 10.51 -0.12 7.61
CA PHE A 70 9.53 0.51 8.52
C PHE A 70 8.53 -0.53 8.99
N GLY A 71 8.42 -0.73 10.32
CA GLY A 71 7.63 -1.84 10.86
C GLY A 71 8.39 -3.16 11.05
N SER A 72 9.65 -3.30 10.62
CA SER A 72 10.47 -4.49 10.92
C SER A 72 11.25 -4.38 12.23
N GLY A 73 10.89 -3.43 13.10
CA GLY A 73 11.49 -3.31 14.43
C GLY A 73 11.20 -4.53 15.29
N LYS A 74 12.08 -4.82 16.25
CA LYS A 74 11.85 -5.87 17.26
C LYS A 74 10.58 -5.60 18.09
N GLU A 75 10.31 -4.32 18.33
CA GLU A 75 9.17 -3.84 19.10
C GLU A 75 8.02 -3.41 18.16
N PRO A 76 6.75 -3.57 18.58
CA PRO A 76 5.56 -3.29 17.75
C PRO A 76 5.26 -1.79 17.59
N THR A 77 6.28 -0.94 17.60
CA THR A 77 6.15 0.51 17.50
C THR A 77 6.36 1.03 16.07
N GLY A 78 6.92 0.20 15.18
CA GLY A 78 7.28 0.58 13.81
C GLY A 78 8.38 1.63 13.68
N LEU A 79 8.77 2.26 14.80
CA LEU A 79 9.84 3.25 14.88
C LEU A 79 11.20 2.56 14.82
N LYS A 80 12.14 3.15 14.08
CA LYS A 80 13.55 2.79 14.21
C LYS A 80 13.99 3.08 15.66
N PRO A 81 14.72 2.18 16.33
CA PRO A 81 15.24 2.45 17.65
C PRO A 81 16.08 3.74 17.63
N SER A 82 15.92 4.60 18.62
CA SER A 82 16.69 5.84 18.74
C SER A 82 18.14 5.51 19.11
N GLY A 83 18.99 5.37 18.09
CA GLY A 83 20.43 5.62 18.13
C GLY A 83 21.36 4.51 18.65
N SER A 84 22.24 4.03 17.75
CA SER A 84 23.69 3.89 18.01
C SER A 84 24.42 3.40 16.73
N GLY A 85 24.99 4.34 15.97
CA GLY A 85 26.18 4.11 15.14
C GLY A 85 26.00 3.73 13.67
N GLY A 86 26.29 4.68 12.77
CA GLY A 86 27.08 4.44 11.55
C GLY A 86 26.34 4.29 10.22
N GLY A 87 26.60 5.24 9.30
CA GLY A 87 26.52 5.03 7.85
C GLY A 87 25.38 5.77 7.16
N GLY A 88 25.75 6.79 6.38
CA GLY A 88 24.84 7.72 5.72
C GLY A 88 23.95 7.09 4.64
N GLY A 89 22.77 7.68 4.50
CA GLY A 89 21.80 7.41 3.44
C GLY A 89 20.66 8.41 3.61
N GLY A 90 20.54 9.33 2.65
CA GLY A 90 19.67 10.51 2.72
C GLY A 90 18.28 10.21 3.24
N GLU A 91 17.94 10.90 4.32
CA GLU A 91 16.59 11.05 4.82
C GLU A 91 15.70 11.67 3.72
N PRO A 92 14.57 11.06 3.33
CA PRO A 92 13.46 11.85 2.85
C PRO A 92 12.91 12.56 4.09
N GLN A 93 13.25 13.83 4.23
CA GLN A 93 12.69 14.72 5.24
C GLN A 93 11.17 14.81 4.98
N LEU A 94 10.40 14.00 5.70
CA LEU A 94 8.96 14.16 5.79
C LEU A 94 8.75 15.34 6.75
N ASP A 95 8.67 16.55 6.20
CA ASP A 95 8.33 17.73 6.99
C ASP A 95 6.96 17.51 7.63
N TYR A 96 6.96 17.19 8.92
CA TYR A 96 5.78 17.19 9.75
C TYR A 96 5.33 18.64 9.90
N MET A 97 4.41 19.08 9.05
CA MET A 97 3.70 20.34 9.24
C MET A 97 2.65 20.13 10.34
N PRO A 98 2.79 20.73 11.53
CA PRO A 98 1.98 20.37 12.69
C PRO A 98 0.51 20.83 12.62
N ASN A 99 0.07 21.50 11.55
CA ASN A 99 -1.24 22.14 11.52
C ASN A 99 -2.02 21.72 10.25
N ASN A 100 -3.04 20.92 10.48
CA ASN A 100 -4.02 20.43 9.51
C ASN A 100 -4.87 21.58 8.94
N THR A 101 -4.34 22.34 7.98
CA THR A 101 -5.12 23.35 7.23
C THR A 101 -4.93 23.12 5.73
N LEU A 102 -5.98 22.60 5.09
CA LEU A 102 -6.09 22.47 3.65
C LEU A 102 -6.30 23.86 3.04
N ASN A 103 -5.26 24.44 2.43
CA ASN A 103 -5.43 25.58 1.53
C ASN A 103 -5.51 25.05 0.09
N ILE A 104 -6.73 24.85 -0.39
CA ILE A 104 -7.01 24.65 -1.82
C ILE A 104 -6.93 26.04 -2.47
N THR A 105 -5.90 26.29 -3.27
CA THR A 105 -5.89 27.42 -4.21
C THR A 105 -6.06 26.86 -5.61
N TYR A 106 -7.18 27.21 -6.25
CA TYR A 106 -7.39 27.00 -7.69
C TYR A 106 -6.56 28.02 -8.47
N LEU A 107 -5.76 27.54 -9.42
CA LEU A 107 -5.68 28.04 -10.80
C LEU A 107 -5.30 26.88 -11.72
#